data_AF-A0A017HAN5-F1
#
_entry.id   AF-A0A017HAN5-F1
#
_cell.length_a   1.000
_cell.length_b   1.000
_cell.length_c   1.000
_cell.angle_alpha   90.00
_cell.angle_beta   90.00
_cell.angle_gamma   90.00
#
_symmetry.space_group_name_H-M   'P 1'
#
loop_
_entity.id
_entity.type
_entity.pdbx_description
1 polymer ?
#
loop_
_entity_poly.entity_id
_entity_poly.type
_entity_poly.pdbx_seq_one_letter_code
_entity_poly.pdbx_strand_id
1 'polypeptide(L)' 'MSVRAIRDHLEELYGIEVSPDLISTVTNAVLDEVAEWQNRPLDACYPRSSSTRSE' A
#
# COMPACT_ATOMS: atom_id res chain seq x y z
N MET A 1 3.34 0.80 8.38
CA MET A 1 4.61 0.04 8.32
C MET A 1 5.75 1.05 8.15
N SER A 2 6.92 0.86 8.77
CA SER A 2 8.04 1.81 8.68
C SER A 2 9.16 1.29 7.76
N VAL A 3 10.02 2.17 7.25
CA VAL A 3 11.19 1.80 6.43
C VAL A 3 12.10 0.80 7.15
N ARG A 4 12.26 0.96 8.47
CA ARG A 4 13.02 0.02 9.32
C ARG A 4 12.38 -1.37 9.34
N ALA A 5 11.06 -1.45 9.53
CA ALA A 5 10.34 -2.72 9.53
C ALA A 5 10.40 -3.43 8.16
N ILE A 6 10.43 -2.68 7.06
CA ILE A 6 10.58 -3.25 5.70
C ILE A 6 11.97 -3.86 5.53
N ARG A 7 13.02 -3.14 5.95
CA ARG A 7 14.40 -3.63 5.87
C ARG A 7 14.58 -4.91 6.70
N ASP A 8 14.15 -4.88 7.96
CA ASP A 8 14.34 -6.02 8.87
C ASP A 8 13.60 -7.27 8.32
N HIS A 9 12.45 -7.08 7.68
CA HIS A 9 11.70 -8.16 7.01
C HIS A 9 12.38 -8.71 5.75
N LEU A 10 13.02 -7.83 4.95
CA LEU A 10 13.76 -8.25 3.75
C LEU A 10 15.05 -8.99 4.11
N GLU A 11 15.71 -8.60 5.20
CA GLU A 11 16.87 -9.29 5.73
C GLU A 11 16.48 -10.69 6.25
N GLU A 12 15.39 -10.80 7.02
CA GLU A 12 14.90 -12.07 7.55
C GLU A 12 14.51 -13.07 6.44
N LEU A 13 13.80 -12.60 5.41
CA LEU A 13 13.30 -13.47 4.35
C LEU A 13 14.33 -13.80 3.27
N TYR A 14 15.16 -12.83 2.90
CA TYR A 14 16.01 -12.92 1.71
C TYR A 14 17.50 -12.77 2.00
N GLY A 15 17.90 -12.47 3.26
CA GLY A 15 19.30 -12.30 3.64
C GLY A 15 19.99 -11.13 2.95
N ILE A 16 19.23 -10.16 2.45
CA ILE A 16 19.74 -8.99 1.73
C ILE A 16 19.68 -7.75 2.61
N GLU A 17 20.76 -6.98 2.61
CA GLU A 17 20.82 -5.69 3.30
C GLU A 17 20.42 -4.59 2.31
N VAL A 18 19.30 -3.91 2.59
CA VAL A 18 18.71 -2.91 1.70
C VAL A 18 18.76 -1.54 2.37
N SER A 19 19.25 -0.52 1.63
CA SER A 19 19.36 0.83 2.20
C SER A 19 17.99 1.48 2.41
N PRO A 20 17.83 2.33 3.46
CA PRO A 20 16.62 3.10 3.68
C PRO A 20 16.25 4.01 2.50
N ASP A 21 17.25 4.56 1.82
CA ASP A 21 17.08 5.36 0.62
C ASP A 21 16.47 4.56 -0.52
N LEU A 22 16.96 3.34 -0.78
CA LEU A 22 16.43 2.47 -1.83
C LEU A 22 14.96 2.10 -1.56
N ILE A 23 14.62 1.76 -0.32
CA ILE A 23 13.23 1.49 0.07
C ILE A 23 12.35 2.73 -0.18
N SER A 24 12.86 3.92 0.15
CA SER A 24 12.14 5.18 -0.07
C SER A 24 11.96 5.49 -1.55
N THR A 25 12.99 5.29 -2.38
CA THR A 25 12.92 5.47 -3.84
C THR A 25 11.88 4.54 -4.46
N VAL A 26 11.89 3.25 -4.10
CA VAL A 26 10.92 2.28 -4.63
C VAL A 26 9.50 2.64 -4.19
N THR A 27 9.31 3.02 -2.93
CA THR A 27 7.97 3.39 -2.42
C THR A 27 7.47 4.68 -3.08
N ASN A 28 8.36 5.63 -3.34
CA ASN A 28 8.02 6.88 -4.03
C ASN A 28 7.65 6.66 -5.50
N ALA A 29 8.23 5.67 -6.17
CA ALA A 29 7.94 5.37 -7.58
C ALA A 29 6.48 4.96 -7.82
N VAL A 30 5.78 4.47 -6.78
CA VAL A 30 4.37 4.05 -6.88
C VAL A 30 3.41 5.23 -6.64
N LEU A 31 3.90 6.40 -6.19
CA LEU A 31 3.05 7.54 -5.86
C LEU A 31 2.26 8.08 -7.05
N ASP A 32 2.86 8.07 -8.24
CA ASP A 32 2.19 8.53 -9.47
C ASP A 32 1.03 7.59 -9.84
N GLU A 33 1.24 6.27 -9.77
CA GLU A 33 0.18 5.27 -9.99
C GLU A 33 -0.94 5.36 -8.95
N VAL A 34 -0.59 5.65 -7.69
CA VAL A 34 -1.56 5.91 -6.62
C VAL A 34 -2.39 7.16 -6.95
N ALA A 35 -1.77 8.22 -7.44
CA ALA A 35 -2.48 9.44 -7.82
C ALA A 35 -3.44 9.18 -8.99
N GLU A 36 -3.04 8.41 -9.99
CA GLU A 36 -3.92 7.98 -11.06
C GLU A 36 -5.08 7.14 -10.52
N TRP A 37 -4.79 6.17 -9.65
CA TRP A 37 -5.79 5.30 -9.05
C TRP A 37 -6.81 6.08 -8.22
N GLN A 38 -6.37 7.09 -7.45
CA GLN A 38 -7.23 7.96 -6.66
C GLN A 38 -8.19 8.80 -7.51
N ASN A 39 -7.80 9.18 -8.73
CA ASN A 39 -8.62 9.98 -9.63
C ASN A 39 -9.59 9.14 -10.48
N ARG A 40 -9.60 7.81 -10.33
CA ARG A 40 -10.53 6.95 -11.07
C ARG A 40 -11.97 7.21 -10.62
N PRO A 41 -12.92 7.43 -11.56
CA PRO A 41 -14.31 7.63 -11.21
C PRO A 41 -14.85 6.38 -10.51
N LEU A 42 -15.46 6.59 -9.35
CA LEU A 42 -16.17 5.55 -8.63
C LEU A 42 -17.46 5.18 -9.38
N ASP A 43 -17.82 3.90 -9.37
CA ASP A 43 -19.09 3.46 -9.95
C ASP A 43 -20.28 4.18 -9.28
N ALA A 44 -21.25 4.60 -10.11
CA ALA A 44 -22.38 5.41 -9.70
C ALA A 44 -23.25 4.77 -8.61
N CYS A 45 -23.26 3.43 -8.54
CA CYS A 45 -23.84 2.67 -7.45
C CYS A 45 -22.75 1.90 -6.73
N TYR A 46 -22.32 2.41 -5.57
CA TYR A 46 -21.60 1.62 -4.58
C TYR A 46 -22.66 1.02 -3.64
N PRO A 47 -23.07 -0.26 -3.80
CA PRO A 47 -24.03 -0.85 -2.88
C PRO A 47 -23.39 -0.88 -1.50
N ARG A 48 -23.82 0.03 -0.61
CA ARG A 48 -23.59 -0.19 0.81
C ARG A 48 -24.37 -1.46 1.13
N SER A 49 -23.69 -2.55 1.43
CA SER A 49 -24.31 -3.61 2.22
C SER A 49 -24.72 -2.94 3.53
N SER A 50 -25.96 -2.44 3.60
CA SER A 50 -26.59 -2.15 4.87
C SER A 50 -26.54 -3.46 5.61
N SER A 51 -25.65 -3.55 6.60
CA SER A 51 -25.60 -4.66 7.53
C SER A 51 -27.05 -4.92 7.93
N THR A 52 -27.54 -6.10 7.58
CA THR A 52 -28.78 -6.65 8.11
C THR A 52 -28.57 -6.69 9.62
N ARG A 53 -28.95 -5.61 10.30
CA ARG A 53 -29.27 -5.63 11.73
C ARG A 53 -30.61 -6.33 11.80
N SER A 54 -30.59 -7.65 11.66
CA SER A 54 -31.68 -8.49 12.12
C SER A 54 -31.42 -8.80 13.59
N GLU A 55 -32.49 -8.62 14.34
CA GLU A 55 -32.68 -8.87 15.77
C GLU A 55 -32.28 -10.28 16.22
#